data_AF-A0A3P5X5Q8-F1
#
_entry.id   AF-A0A3P5X5Q8-F1
#
_cell.length_a   1.000
_cell.length_b   1.000
_cell.length_c   1.000
_cell.angle_alpha   90.00
_cell.angle_beta   90.00
_cell.angle_gamma   90.00
#
_symmetry.space_group_name_H-M   'P 1'
#
loop_
_entity.id
_entity.type
_entity.pdbx_description
1 polymer ?
#
loop_
_entity_poly.entity_id
_entity_poly.type
_entity_poly.pdbx_seq_one_letter_code
_entity_poly.pdbx_strand_id
1 'polypeptide(L)'
;MRTVILVVSFVGMLILVGCLSRTAETMVLLDEKVSEVKISKSNGFGGMNEDIMQSYTDAESIKTFKNAITTAQKQIGHVDVSDPEYDVMVEYTSAEEGQLPTHGIHLWLGKKNEKSMFMYIDDDEVYLTSVKNTQKLRLLIQ
;
A
#
# COMPACT_ATOMS: atom_id res chain seq x y z
N MET A 1 43.24 -49.30 -15.53
CA MET A 1 43.30 -47.92 -15.01
C MET A 1 42.76 -46.97 -16.06
N ARG A 2 41.88 -46.05 -15.64
CA ARG A 2 41.61 -44.75 -16.29
C ARG A 2 40.99 -44.85 -17.69
N THR A 3 39.69 -45.06 -17.80
CA THR A 3 38.81 -43.92 -18.13
C THR A 3 37.39 -44.13 -17.57
N VAL A 4 37.32 -44.63 -16.33
CA VAL A 4 36.35 -44.08 -15.39
C VAL A 4 36.71 -42.59 -15.26
N ILE A 5 35.71 -41.71 -15.17
CA ILE A 5 35.80 -40.24 -15.15
C ILE A 5 35.79 -39.60 -16.55
N LEU A 6 34.67 -39.69 -17.27
CA LEU A 6 34.21 -38.61 -18.16
C LEU A 6 32.69 -38.67 -18.43
N VAL A 7 31.96 -39.41 -17.57
CA VAL A 7 30.48 -39.49 -17.59
C VAL A 7 29.87 -38.75 -16.39
N VAL A 8 30.72 -38.16 -15.52
CA VAL A 8 30.32 -37.24 -14.44
C VAL A 8 30.45 -35.79 -14.91
N SER A 9 30.00 -35.50 -16.13
CA SER A 9 29.50 -34.17 -16.49
C SER A 9 27.97 -34.30 -16.65
N PHE A 10 27.38 -34.98 -15.67
CA PHE A 10 25.96 -35.15 -15.50
C PHE A 10 25.42 -33.82 -15.00
N VAL A 11 24.80 -33.08 -15.91
CA VAL A 11 23.49 -32.46 -15.64
C VAL A 11 23.41 -31.78 -14.27
N GLY A 12 24.26 -30.76 -14.07
CA GLY A 12 24.29 -29.94 -12.85
C GLY A 12 24.04 -28.46 -13.12
N MET A 13 23.57 -28.10 -14.31
CA MET A 13 23.21 -26.73 -14.66
C MET A 13 21.74 -26.65 -15.04
N LEU A 14 20.89 -27.26 -14.22
CA LEU A 14 19.45 -27.04 -14.27
C LEU A 14 19.09 -25.88 -13.34
N ILE A 15 18.80 -24.75 -13.99
CA ILE A 15 17.69 -23.86 -13.64
C ILE A 15 17.78 -23.20 -12.26
N LEU A 16 18.65 -22.18 -12.15
CA LEU A 16 18.35 -21.00 -11.34
C LEU A 16 18.10 -19.81 -12.28
N VAL A 17 17.24 -19.99 -13.28
CA VAL A 17 16.50 -18.84 -13.82
C VAL A 17 15.42 -18.56 -12.78
N GLY A 18 15.82 -17.96 -11.66
CA GLY A 18 14.89 -17.26 -10.81
C GLY A 18 14.27 -16.21 -11.72
N CYS A 19 13.04 -16.46 -12.17
CA CYS A 19 12.26 -15.48 -12.88
C CYS A 19 12.04 -14.38 -11.86
N LEU A 20 12.95 -13.41 -11.81
CA LEU A 20 12.82 -12.19 -11.03
C LEU A 20 11.77 -11.35 -11.78
N SER A 21 10.55 -11.86 -11.89
CA SER A 21 9.39 -11.06 -12.19
C SER A 21 9.35 -10.03 -11.08
N ARG A 22 9.82 -8.82 -11.40
CA ARG A 22 9.72 -7.62 -10.56
C ARG A 22 8.24 -7.33 -10.36
N THR A 23 7.60 -8.09 -9.49
CA THR A 23 6.28 -7.76 -8.99
C THR A 23 6.50 -6.51 -8.16
N ALA A 24 5.91 -5.39 -8.60
CA ALA A 24 6.03 -4.15 -7.85
C ALA A 24 5.49 -4.40 -6.44
N GLU A 25 6.30 -4.10 -5.43
CA GLU A 25 5.88 -4.17 -4.02
C GLU A 25 4.65 -3.29 -3.82
N THR A 26 3.71 -3.74 -2.98
CA THR A 26 2.48 -3.01 -2.69
C THR A 26 2.36 -2.72 -1.20
N MET A 27 1.55 -1.72 -0.84
CA MET A 27 1.22 -1.48 0.57
C MET A 27 0.50 -2.69 1.17
N VAL A 28 0.70 -2.88 2.47
CA VAL A 28 0.09 -3.95 3.26
C VAL A 28 -0.69 -3.34 4.41
N LEU A 29 -1.90 -3.87 4.64
CA LEU A 29 -2.70 -3.61 5.83
C LEU A 29 -2.64 -4.84 6.74
N LEU A 30 -3.01 -4.69 8.02
CA LEU A 30 -3.14 -5.86 8.89
C LEU A 30 -4.13 -6.87 8.27
N ASP A 31 -3.87 -8.17 8.48
CA ASP A 31 -4.80 -9.25 8.11
C ASP A 31 -5.94 -9.37 9.12
N GLU A 32 -6.57 -8.21 9.39
CA GLU A 32 -7.62 -8.02 10.36
C GLU A 32 -8.83 -7.34 9.69
N LYS A 33 -9.99 -7.46 10.33
CA LYS A 33 -11.19 -6.81 9.82
C LYS A 33 -11.09 -5.31 10.04
N VAL A 34 -10.95 -4.56 8.94
CA VAL A 34 -11.09 -3.09 8.97
C VAL A 34 -12.50 -2.74 9.42
N SER A 35 -12.62 -1.99 10.51
CA SER A 35 -13.88 -1.53 11.08
C SER A 35 -14.29 -0.17 10.56
N GLU A 36 -13.32 0.70 10.34
CA GLU A 36 -13.56 2.10 10.03
C GLU A 36 -12.37 2.66 9.24
N VAL A 37 -12.67 3.54 8.29
CA VAL A 37 -11.66 4.37 7.64
C VAL A 37 -12.03 5.82 7.89
N LYS A 38 -11.13 6.56 8.53
CA LYS A 38 -11.30 7.98 8.83
C LYS A 38 -10.39 8.81 7.94
N ILE A 39 -10.85 10.00 7.58
CA ILE A 39 -10.11 10.95 6.75
C ILE A 39 -10.14 12.30 7.42
N SER A 40 -8.98 12.92 7.49
CA SER A 40 -8.78 14.30 7.92
C SER A 40 -8.03 15.08 6.84
N LYS A 41 -8.06 16.41 6.93
CA LYS A 41 -7.10 17.24 6.19
C LYS A 41 -5.72 17.06 6.81
N SER A 42 -4.70 16.83 6.00
CA SER A 42 -3.36 16.67 6.55
C SER A 42 -2.81 17.99 7.06
N ASN A 43 -2.01 17.93 8.12
CA ASN A 43 -1.22 19.05 8.63
C ASN A 43 0.23 19.04 8.09
N GLY A 44 0.52 18.18 7.09
CA GLY A 44 1.86 17.94 6.58
C GLY A 44 2.51 16.70 7.21
N PHE A 45 3.83 16.57 7.06
CA PHE A 45 4.58 15.43 7.58
C PHE A 45 4.69 15.43 9.12
N GLY A 46 4.85 14.24 9.69
CA GLY A 46 5.21 14.03 11.11
C GLY A 46 4.13 13.38 11.97
N GLY A 47 2.90 13.23 11.47
CA GLY A 47 1.82 12.56 12.19
C GLY A 47 0.49 12.58 11.46
N MET A 48 -0.48 11.83 12.00
CA MET A 48 -1.87 11.88 11.56
C MET A 48 -2.60 13.04 12.22
N ASN A 49 -3.40 13.78 11.45
CA ASN A 49 -4.36 14.71 12.01
C ASN A 49 -5.63 13.97 12.49
N GLU A 50 -5.98 14.13 13.76
CA GLU A 50 -7.16 13.51 14.37
C GLU A 50 -8.45 14.35 14.23
N ASP A 51 -8.39 15.53 13.58
CA ASP A 51 -9.58 16.30 13.24
C ASP A 51 -10.33 15.66 12.04
N ILE A 52 -11.17 14.68 12.38
CA ILE A 52 -11.83 13.80 11.41
C ILE A 52 -12.86 14.58 10.59
N MET A 53 -12.61 14.68 9.28
CA MET A 53 -13.52 15.29 8.30
C MET A 53 -14.59 14.30 7.84
N GLN A 54 -14.22 13.04 7.62
CA GLN A 54 -15.13 11.98 7.17
C GLN A 54 -14.78 10.65 7.83
N SER A 55 -15.80 9.83 8.06
CA SER A 55 -15.62 8.46 8.53
C SER A 55 -16.53 7.48 7.79
N TYR A 56 -15.97 6.34 7.39
CA TYR A 56 -16.68 5.28 6.67
C TYR A 56 -16.64 3.98 7.44
N THR A 57 -17.83 3.47 7.77
CA THR A 57 -18.04 2.15 8.40
C THR A 57 -18.78 1.18 7.47
N ASP A 58 -19.26 1.67 6.31
CA ASP A 58 -19.94 0.83 5.34
C ASP A 58 -18.94 -0.04 4.54
N ALA A 59 -19.39 -1.24 4.19
CA ALA A 59 -18.52 -2.24 3.57
C ALA A 59 -18.02 -1.85 2.17
N GLU A 60 -18.76 -1.04 1.42
CA GLU A 60 -18.40 -0.66 0.05
C GLU A 60 -17.27 0.39 0.05
N SER A 61 -17.40 1.41 0.89
CA SER A 61 -16.37 2.43 1.10
C SER A 61 -15.10 1.81 1.67
N ILE A 62 -15.22 0.98 2.73
CA ILE A 62 -14.06 0.27 3.30
C ILE A 62 -13.36 -0.58 2.24
N LYS A 63 -14.11 -1.34 1.43
CA LYS A 63 -13.54 -2.14 0.34
C LYS A 63 -12.83 -1.29 -0.69
N THR A 64 -13.37 -0.11 -1.00
CA THR A 64 -12.76 0.84 -1.93
C THR A 64 -11.41 1.33 -1.41
N PHE A 65 -11.32 1.76 -0.15
CA PHE A 65 -10.06 2.16 0.48
C PHE A 65 -9.05 1.02 0.57
N LYS A 66 -9.46 -0.14 1.10
CA LYS A 66 -8.60 -1.32 1.18
C LYS A 66 -7.99 -1.66 -0.17
N ASN A 67 -8.82 -1.76 -1.20
CA ASN A 67 -8.35 -2.08 -2.55
C ASN A 67 -7.43 -0.99 -3.12
N ALA A 68 -7.72 0.29 -2.88
CA ALA A 68 -6.86 1.37 -3.34
C ALA A 68 -5.47 1.31 -2.69
N ILE A 69 -5.41 1.06 -1.38
CA ILE A 69 -4.19 0.96 -0.58
C ILE A 69 -3.41 -0.29 -0.98
N THR A 70 -4.00 -1.48 -0.85
CA THR A 70 -3.27 -2.75 -1.00
C THR A 70 -2.90 -3.10 -2.44
N THR A 71 -3.37 -2.31 -3.42
CA THR A 71 -2.94 -2.43 -4.82
C THR A 71 -2.06 -1.27 -5.29
N ALA A 72 -1.78 -0.30 -4.41
CA ALA A 72 -0.87 0.80 -4.71
C ALA A 72 0.56 0.27 -4.80
N GLN A 73 1.27 0.63 -5.87
CA GLN A 73 2.58 0.09 -6.20
C GLN A 73 3.68 1.03 -5.76
N LYS A 74 4.66 0.50 -5.04
CA LYS A 74 5.87 1.19 -4.61
C LYS A 74 6.61 1.78 -5.80
N GLN A 75 7.03 3.02 -5.66
CA GLN A 75 7.88 3.70 -6.63
C GLN A 75 9.34 3.46 -6.28
N ILE A 76 10.16 3.21 -7.30
CA ILE A 76 11.59 2.99 -7.14
C ILE A 76 12.32 4.33 -7.25
N GLY A 77 13.15 4.63 -6.25
CA GLY A 77 13.96 5.85 -6.19
C GLY A 77 13.34 6.92 -5.31
N HIS A 78 14.12 7.98 -5.07
CA HIS A 78 13.64 9.12 -4.29
C HIS A 78 12.59 9.89 -5.10
N VAL A 79 11.43 10.12 -4.48
CA VAL A 79 10.35 10.91 -5.05
C VAL A 79 10.22 12.16 -4.20
N ASP A 80 10.50 13.32 -4.81
CA ASP A 80 10.24 14.62 -4.18
C ASP A 80 8.73 14.88 -4.21
N VAL A 81 8.14 15.05 -3.03
CA VAL A 81 6.70 15.18 -2.82
C VAL A 81 6.41 16.43 -1.99
N SER A 82 5.36 17.14 -2.37
CA SER A 82 4.83 18.25 -1.56
C SER A 82 4.16 17.72 -0.29
N ASP A 83 3.69 18.61 0.57
CA ASP A 83 2.84 18.19 1.70
C ASP A 83 1.58 17.43 1.20
N PRO A 84 1.15 16.39 1.93
CA PRO A 84 -0.07 15.64 1.63
C PRO A 84 -1.33 16.49 1.82
N GLU A 85 -2.40 16.11 1.14
CA GLU A 85 -3.68 16.82 1.21
C GLU A 85 -4.58 16.26 2.33
N TYR A 86 -4.46 14.96 2.60
CA TYR A 86 -5.28 14.22 3.55
C TYR A 86 -4.44 13.21 4.33
N ASP A 87 -4.90 12.89 5.54
CA ASP A 87 -4.47 11.69 6.25
C ASP A 87 -5.62 10.68 6.26
N VAL A 88 -5.28 9.42 6.04
CA VAL A 88 -6.20 8.29 6.06
C VAL A 88 -5.82 7.39 7.24
N MET A 89 -6.77 7.18 8.15
CA MET A 89 -6.61 6.31 9.30
C MET A 89 -7.44 5.05 9.08
N VAL A 90 -6.78 3.89 9.09
CA VAL A 90 -7.44 2.59 8.96
C VAL A 90 -7.46 1.92 10.32
N GLU A 91 -8.67 1.74 10.86
CA GLU A 91 -8.91 1.10 12.16
C GLU A 91 -9.45 -0.32 11.97
N TYR A 92 -9.14 -1.17 12.94
CA TYR A 92 -9.41 -2.60 12.88
C TYR A 92 -10.22 -3.07 14.09
N THR A 93 -11.09 -4.06 13.87
CA THR A 93 -11.67 -4.85 14.94
C THR A 93 -10.74 -6.01 15.25
N SER A 94 -10.34 -6.14 16.52
CA SER A 94 -9.62 -7.31 17.01
C SER A 94 -10.57 -8.46 17.30
N ALA A 95 -10.19 -9.68 16.93
CA ALA A 95 -10.87 -10.90 17.38
C ALA A 95 -10.54 -11.25 18.85
N GLU A 96 -9.41 -10.76 19.35
CA GLU A 96 -8.91 -10.97 20.71
C GLU A 96 -9.01 -9.69 21.56
N GLU A 97 -8.96 -9.80 22.89
CA GLU A 97 -8.97 -8.63 23.78
C GLU A 97 -7.70 -7.79 23.56
N GLY A 98 -7.85 -6.62 22.94
CA GLY A 98 -6.75 -5.69 22.69
C GLY A 98 -7.10 -4.63 21.65
N GLN A 99 -6.41 -3.49 21.68
CA GLN A 99 -6.49 -2.48 20.63
C GLN A 99 -5.43 -2.78 19.57
N LEU A 100 -5.85 -2.89 18.31
CA LEU A 100 -4.94 -3.01 17.17
C LEU A 100 -4.39 -1.62 16.80
N PRO A 101 -3.17 -1.54 16.24
CA PRO A 101 -2.63 -0.26 15.81
C PRO A 101 -3.45 0.29 14.63
N THR A 102 -3.63 1.61 14.63
CA THR A 102 -4.20 2.33 13.50
C THR A 102 -3.13 2.47 12.42
N HIS A 103 -3.44 2.13 11.18
CA HIS A 103 -2.56 2.47 10.07
C HIS A 103 -2.85 3.90 9.60
N GLY A 104 -1.91 4.80 9.86
CA GLY A 104 -1.91 6.17 9.33
C GLY A 104 -1.20 6.24 7.98
N ILE A 105 -1.86 6.88 7.01
CA ILE A 105 -1.38 7.00 5.63
C ILE A 105 -1.58 8.43 5.15
N HIS A 106 -0.51 9.08 4.69
CA HIS A 106 -0.57 10.33 3.95
C HIS A 106 -1.11 10.10 2.53
N LEU A 107 -2.02 10.96 2.07
CA LEU A 107 -2.67 10.87 0.76
C LEU A 107 -2.54 12.19 -0.02
N TRP A 108 -2.00 12.09 -1.23
CA TRP A 108 -2.15 13.09 -2.29
C TRP A 108 -3.21 12.60 -3.27
N LEU A 109 -4.38 13.23 -3.27
CA LEU A 109 -5.51 12.77 -4.07
C LEU A 109 -5.37 13.27 -5.51
N GLY A 110 -5.03 12.36 -6.43
CA GLY A 110 -4.85 12.70 -7.83
C GLY A 110 -6.10 13.35 -8.45
N LYS A 111 -5.91 14.20 -9.46
CA LYS A 111 -7.02 14.79 -10.22
C LYS A 111 -7.69 13.74 -11.13
N LYS A 112 -8.68 14.18 -11.90
CA LYS A 112 -9.31 13.32 -12.92
C LYS A 112 -8.24 12.79 -13.88
N ASN A 113 -8.22 11.47 -14.04
CA ASN A 113 -7.27 10.72 -14.88
C ASN A 113 -5.82 10.68 -14.36
N GLU A 114 -5.58 11.10 -13.12
CA GLU A 114 -4.27 11.00 -12.47
C GLU A 114 -4.26 9.87 -11.43
N LYS A 115 -3.06 9.41 -11.08
CA LYS A 115 -2.86 8.48 -9.96
C LYS A 115 -2.84 9.25 -8.65
N SER A 116 -3.31 8.63 -7.59
CA SER A 116 -3.11 9.14 -6.23
C SER A 116 -1.81 8.57 -5.68
N MET A 117 -1.29 9.24 -4.68
CA MET A 117 -0.08 8.82 -3.99
C MET A 117 -0.41 8.52 -2.53
N PHE A 118 0.17 7.45 -2.02
CA PHE A 118 0.14 7.08 -0.62
C PHE A 118 1.56 7.00 -0.07
N MET A 119 1.70 7.28 1.22
CA MET A 119 2.90 7.07 2.02
C MET A 119 2.46 6.73 3.44
N TYR A 120 3.09 5.75 4.10
CA TYR A 120 2.83 5.55 5.52
C TYR A 120 3.39 6.73 6.31
N ILE A 121 2.73 7.12 7.39
CA ILE A 121 3.13 8.31 8.16
C ILE A 121 4.54 8.18 8.76
N ASP A 122 4.96 6.96 9.10
CA ASP A 122 6.27 6.66 9.69
C ASP A 122 7.30 6.18 8.65
N ASP A 123 7.09 6.47 7.37
CA ASP A 123 7.91 5.98 6.24
C ASP A 123 8.18 7.09 5.21
N ASP A 124 9.14 6.88 4.31
CA ASP A 124 9.45 7.76 3.17
C ASP A 124 9.13 7.13 1.81
N GLU A 125 8.61 5.90 1.80
CA GLU A 125 8.27 5.17 0.60
C GLU A 125 6.96 5.62 -0.04
N VAL A 126 7.03 5.92 -1.33
CA VAL A 126 5.89 6.38 -2.13
C VAL A 126 5.22 5.24 -2.87
N TYR A 127 3.89 5.18 -2.80
CA TYR A 127 3.06 4.19 -3.47
C TYR A 127 2.04 4.86 -4.38
N LEU A 128 1.94 4.43 -5.64
CA LEU A 128 0.98 4.98 -6.60
C LEU A 128 -0.21 4.05 -6.80
N THR A 129 -1.41 4.62 -6.72
CA THR A 129 -2.65 3.92 -7.05
C THR A 129 -2.83 3.76 -8.57
N SER A 130 -3.83 2.97 -8.97
CA SER A 130 -4.34 3.04 -10.35
C SER A 130 -5.26 4.25 -10.53
N VAL A 131 -5.36 4.78 -11.76
CA VAL A 131 -6.30 5.87 -12.10
C VAL A 131 -7.74 5.49 -11.73
N LYS A 132 -8.11 4.22 -11.92
CA LYS A 132 -9.44 3.70 -11.54
C LYS A 132 -9.67 3.80 -10.03
N ASN A 133 -8.66 3.46 -9.21
CA ASN A 133 -8.77 3.58 -7.76
C ASN A 133 -8.80 5.05 -7.33
N THR A 134 -7.99 5.93 -7.94
CA THR A 134 -8.10 7.38 -7.71
C THR A 134 -9.51 7.88 -7.93
N GLN A 135 -10.15 7.53 -9.05
CA GLN A 135 -11.52 7.98 -9.34
C GLN A 135 -12.50 7.54 -8.27
N LYS A 136 -12.36 6.31 -7.75
CA LYS A 136 -13.20 5.83 -6.65
C LYS A 136 -12.95 6.58 -5.34
N LEU A 137 -11.68 6.84 -4.99
CA LEU A 137 -11.33 7.64 -3.82
C LEU A 137 -11.92 9.06 -3.91
N ARG A 138 -11.86 9.67 -5.09
CA ARG A 138 -12.44 11.01 -5.32
C ARG A 138 -13.94 11.04 -5.08
N LEU A 139 -14.69 10.00 -5.46
CA LEU A 139 -16.14 9.94 -5.22
C LEU A 139 -16.51 9.84 -3.74
N LEU A 140 -15.59 9.42 -2.89
CA LEU A 140 -15.79 9.33 -1.45
C LEU A 140 -15.37 10.65 -0.77
N ILE A 141 -14.21 11.18 -1.16
CA ILE A 141 -13.56 12.31 -0.47
C ILE A 141 -14.08 13.67 -0.95
N GLN A 142 -14.55 13.79 -2.20
CA GLN A 142 -14.92 15.07 -2.85
C GLN A 142 -16.37 15.11 -3.31
#